data_AF-A0A8K0DC05-F1
#
_entry.id   AF-A0A8K0DC05-F1
#
_cell.length_a   1.000
_cell.length_b   1.000
_cell.length_c   1.000
_cell.angle_alpha   90.00
_cell.angle_beta   90.00
_cell.angle_gamma   90.00
#
_symmetry.space_group_name_H-M   'P 1'
#
loop_
_entity.id
_entity.type
_entity.pdbx_description
1 polymer ?
#
loop_
_entity_poly.entity_id
_entity_poly.type
_entity_poly.pdbx_seq_one_letter_code
_entity_poly.pdbx_strand_id
1 'polypeptide(L)'
;IRVHLANMVPPDLDDNWSSHAVSKVDSILKQADCKNDNVFVMAQILLTLGEELWVKNLMFYEKLSTMDLHVTKLNLREALQTENLITYSSEQLEGLYSLCKEANIDLPDYDKLTMATKEFEDKSEEQVEPQWAFLEECDCLEIYIICVVSPSLFYVHLKKFYNL
;
A
#
# COMPACT_ATOMS: atom_id res chain seq x y z
N ILE A 1 -12.38 -1.37 0.41
CA ILE A 1 -10.96 -1.62 0.08
C ILE A 1 -10.34 -2.55 1.12
N ARG A 2 -9.81 -3.70 0.70
CA ARG A 2 -9.10 -4.69 1.52
C ARG A 2 -7.63 -4.68 1.18
N VAL A 3 -6.75 -4.84 2.17
CA VAL A 3 -5.29 -4.78 1.96
C VAL A 3 -4.66 -6.10 2.40
N HIS A 4 -3.81 -6.65 1.53
CA HIS A 4 -3.09 -7.91 1.71
C HIS A 4 -1.59 -7.66 1.61
N LEU A 5 -0.80 -8.14 2.57
CA LEU A 5 0.65 -8.19 2.42
C LEU A 5 1.01 -9.29 1.43
N ALA A 6 1.48 -8.90 0.26
CA ALA A 6 1.80 -9.81 -0.83
C ALA A 6 2.99 -10.71 -0.48
N ASN A 7 2.91 -11.96 -0.95
CA ASN A 7 3.92 -12.99 -0.79
C ASN A 7 4.23 -13.34 0.66
N MET A 8 3.25 -13.15 1.55
CA MET A 8 3.35 -13.51 2.96
C MET A 8 2.33 -14.59 3.29
N VAL A 9 2.82 -15.67 3.88
CA VAL A 9 2.04 -16.83 4.30
C VAL A 9 2.31 -17.13 5.78
N PRO A 10 1.39 -17.84 6.46
CA PRO A 10 1.67 -18.36 7.79
C PRO A 10 2.97 -19.19 7.79
N PRO A 11 3.73 -19.16 8.90
CA PRO A 11 4.89 -20.03 9.04
C PRO A 11 4.47 -21.51 8.97
N ASP A 12 5.44 -22.37 8.68
CA ASP A 12 5.28 -23.83 8.66
C ASP A 12 4.21 -24.37 7.69
N LEU A 13 3.81 -23.57 6.69
CA LEU A 13 2.75 -23.90 5.72
C LEU A 13 1.39 -24.13 6.38
N ASP A 14 1.16 -23.52 7.54
CA ASP A 14 -0.15 -23.55 8.19
C ASP A 14 -1.22 -22.94 7.26
N ASP A 15 -2.39 -23.58 7.20
CA ASP A 15 -3.54 -23.06 6.43
C ASP A 15 -4.12 -21.76 7.03
N ASN A 16 -3.83 -21.48 8.31
CA ASN A 16 -4.42 -20.39 9.07
C ASN A 16 -3.36 -19.55 9.80
N TRP A 17 -3.63 -18.26 9.94
CA TRP A 17 -2.82 -17.37 10.76
C TRP A 17 -2.97 -17.69 12.23
N SER A 18 -1.84 -17.71 12.95
CA SER A 18 -1.86 -17.86 14.41
C SER A 18 -2.54 -16.65 15.07
N SER A 19 -3.24 -16.90 16.20
CA SER A 19 -3.84 -15.83 17.00
C SER A 19 -2.81 -14.81 17.48
N HIS A 20 -1.56 -15.25 17.66
CA HIS A 20 -0.44 -14.39 18.01
C HIS A 20 -0.10 -13.41 16.88
N ALA A 21 0.01 -13.89 15.63
CA ALA A 21 0.24 -13.04 14.46
C ALA A 21 -0.86 -11.99 14.29
N VAL A 22 -2.13 -12.41 14.42
CA VAL A 22 -3.29 -11.51 14.35
C VAL A 22 -3.24 -10.43 15.45
N SER A 23 -3.00 -10.83 16.70
CA SER A 23 -2.91 -9.91 17.83
C SER A 23 -1.73 -8.95 17.71
N LYS A 24 -0.62 -9.40 17.11
CA LYS A 24 0.55 -8.57 16.89
C LYS A 24 0.28 -7.46 15.88
N VAL A 25 -0.34 -7.80 14.75
CA VAL A 25 -0.76 -6.82 13.74
C VAL A 25 -1.74 -5.82 14.35
N ASP A 26 -2.75 -6.29 15.08
CA ASP A 26 -3.73 -5.41 15.75
C ASP A 26 -3.05 -4.44 16.74
N SER A 27 -2.11 -4.93 17.55
CA SER A 27 -1.33 -4.10 18.48
C SER A 27 -0.49 -3.05 17.74
N ILE A 28 0.18 -3.44 16.66
CA ILE A 28 0.96 -2.53 15.82
C ILE A 28 0.07 -1.42 15.23
N LEU A 29 -1.07 -1.80 14.65
CA LEU A 29 -1.99 -0.85 14.02
C LEU A 29 -2.61 0.10 15.06
N LYS A 30 -2.90 -0.38 16.27
CA LYS A 30 -3.37 0.44 17.40
C LYS A 30 -2.27 1.33 18.00
N GLN A 31 -1.00 0.94 17.93
CA GLN A 31 0.09 1.82 18.35
C GLN A 31 0.36 2.91 17.31
N ALA A 32 0.13 2.61 16.05
CA ALA A 32 0.12 3.58 14.97
C ALA A 32 -1.14 4.48 14.96
N ASP A 33 -2.08 4.26 15.89
CA ASP A 33 -3.39 4.93 15.93
C ASP A 33 -3.25 6.45 15.74
N CYS A 34 -3.89 6.90 14.67
CA CYS A 34 -3.67 8.12 13.90
C CYS A 34 -4.19 9.38 14.62
N LYS A 35 -4.06 9.47 15.95
CA LYS A 35 -4.39 10.67 16.72
C LYS A 35 -3.36 11.78 16.59
N ASN A 36 -2.22 11.47 15.99
CA ASN A 36 -1.18 12.41 15.64
C ASN A 36 -1.25 12.65 14.12
N ASP A 37 -1.65 13.85 13.72
CA ASP A 37 -1.81 14.26 12.30
C ASP A 37 -0.52 14.13 11.49
N ASN A 38 0.63 13.93 12.16
CA ASN A 38 1.92 13.75 11.52
C ASN A 38 2.22 12.29 11.13
N VAL A 39 1.39 11.32 11.51
CA VAL A 39 1.64 9.90 11.23
C VAL A 39 0.83 9.44 10.03
N PHE A 40 1.49 8.82 9.05
CA PHE A 40 0.84 8.27 7.86
C PHE A 40 1.45 6.94 7.44
N VAL A 41 0.73 6.21 6.59
CA VAL A 41 1.12 4.90 6.09
C VAL A 41 1.38 4.98 4.58
N MET A 42 2.50 4.43 4.13
CA MET A 42 2.78 4.22 2.70
C MET A 42 2.91 2.75 2.39
N ALA A 43 2.44 2.37 1.20
CA ALA A 43 2.49 1.01 0.70
C ALA A 43 2.78 1.01 -0.79
N GLN A 44 3.63 0.08 -1.25
CA GLN A 44 3.80 -0.18 -2.68
C GLN A 44 2.75 -1.20 -3.12
N ILE A 45 1.78 -0.77 -3.94
CA ILE A 45 0.79 -1.66 -4.54
C ILE A 45 1.46 -2.52 -5.62
N LEU A 46 1.25 -3.82 -5.55
CA LEU A 46 1.72 -4.79 -6.53
C LEU A 46 0.58 -5.29 -7.42
N LEU A 47 -0.64 -5.39 -6.89
CA LEU A 47 -1.82 -5.83 -7.62
C LEU A 47 -3.08 -5.19 -7.01
N THR A 48 -4.04 -4.87 -7.87
CA THR A 48 -5.38 -4.43 -7.50
C THR A 48 -6.37 -5.30 -8.23
N LEU A 49 -7.31 -5.90 -7.49
CA LEU A 49 -8.40 -6.70 -8.06
C LEU A 49 -9.70 -6.30 -7.37
N GLY A 50 -10.54 -5.55 -8.08
CA GLY A 50 -11.77 -4.98 -7.50
C GLY A 50 -11.45 -4.04 -6.33
N GLU A 51 -11.93 -4.39 -5.14
CA GLU A 51 -11.65 -3.63 -3.91
C GLU A 51 -10.43 -4.15 -3.13
N GLU A 52 -9.68 -5.10 -3.65
CA GLU A 52 -8.57 -5.74 -2.94
C GLU A 52 -7.21 -5.25 -3.47
N LEU A 53 -6.32 -4.87 -2.55
CA LEU A 53 -4.97 -4.37 -2.81
C LEU A 53 -3.95 -5.35 -2.23
N TRP A 54 -3.06 -5.86 -3.07
CA TRP A 54 -1.87 -6.59 -2.64
C TRP A 54 -0.70 -5.63 -2.62
N VAL A 55 -0.11 -5.45 -1.45
CA VAL A 55 0.99 -4.51 -1.24
C VAL A 55 2.26 -5.23 -0.84
N LYS A 56 3.41 -4.74 -1.31
CA LYS A 56 4.71 -5.28 -0.93
C LYS A 56 4.93 -5.11 0.57
N ASN A 57 4.76 -3.91 1.08
CA ASN A 57 5.00 -3.58 2.48
C ASN A 57 4.02 -2.51 2.96
N LEU A 58 3.90 -2.40 4.28
CA LEU A 58 3.23 -1.32 4.96
C LEU A 58 4.24 -0.62 5.86
N MET A 59 4.54 0.63 5.51
CA MET A 59 5.53 1.47 6.16
C MET A 59 4.81 2.60 6.88
N PHE A 60 5.06 2.74 8.17
CA PHE A 60 4.55 3.82 9.00
C PHE A 60 5.60 4.91 9.08
N TYR A 61 5.20 6.13 8.75
CA TYR A 61 6.04 7.31 8.78
C TYR A 61 5.48 8.32 9.77
N GLU A 62 6.39 9.07 10.39
CA GLU A 62 6.05 10.31 11.11
C GLU A 62 6.73 11.48 10.40
N LYS A 63 5.95 12.51 10.08
CA LYS A 63 6.45 13.80 9.63
C LYS A 63 7.00 14.58 10.82
N LEU A 64 8.24 15.04 10.72
CA LEU A 64 8.78 15.94 11.73
C LEU A 64 8.24 17.34 11.46
N SER A 65 7.55 17.96 12.41
CA SER A 65 6.93 19.28 12.18
C SER A 65 7.96 20.41 12.00
N THR A 66 9.18 20.21 12.47
CA THR A 66 10.26 21.20 12.45
C THR A 66 11.19 21.11 11.23
N MET A 67 11.12 20.01 10.48
CA MET A 67 11.97 19.74 9.31
C MET A 67 11.10 19.05 8.27
N ASP A 68 11.15 19.42 6.99
CA ASP A 68 10.37 18.75 5.93
C ASP A 68 10.95 17.36 5.59
N LEU A 69 10.98 16.50 6.61
CA LEU A 69 11.58 15.19 6.65
C LEU A 69 10.60 14.21 7.29
N HIS A 70 10.68 12.96 6.85
CA HIS A 70 9.87 11.88 7.34
C HIS A 70 10.78 10.81 7.95
N VAL A 71 10.39 10.27 9.09
CA VAL A 71 11.11 9.17 9.73
C VAL A 71 10.27 7.90 9.67
N THR A 72 10.89 6.79 9.30
CA THR A 72 10.24 5.49 9.36
C THR A 72 10.06 5.09 10.82
N LYS A 73 8.82 4.96 11.26
CA LYS A 73 8.47 4.45 12.59
C LYS A 73 8.47 2.94 12.63
N LEU A 74 7.91 2.33 11.59
CA LEU A 74 7.71 0.89 11.57
C LEU A 74 7.62 0.38 10.14
N ASN A 75 8.23 -0.77 9.91
CA ASN A 75 8.00 -1.61 8.74
C ASN A 75 7.25 -2.87 9.20
N LEU A 76 5.97 -2.99 8.83
CA LEU A 76 5.12 -4.08 9.30
C LEU A 76 5.68 -5.45 8.92
N ARG A 77 6.19 -5.58 7.69
CA ARG A 77 6.77 -6.83 7.19
C ARG A 77 7.96 -7.26 8.04
N GLU A 78 8.88 -6.34 8.28
CA GLU A 78 10.10 -6.59 9.07
C GLU A 78 9.77 -6.93 10.53
N ALA A 79 8.81 -6.24 11.13
CA ALA A 79 8.34 -6.52 12.48
C ALA A 79 7.78 -7.95 12.62
N LEU A 80 6.98 -8.39 11.65
CA LEU A 80 6.41 -9.74 11.65
C LEU A 80 7.47 -10.81 11.33
N GLN A 81 8.42 -10.52 10.44
CA GLN A 81 9.53 -11.44 10.12
C GLN A 81 10.46 -11.66 11.32
N THR A 82 10.77 -10.60 12.06
CA THR A 82 11.66 -10.67 13.24
C THR A 82 11.09 -11.58 14.34
N GLU A 83 9.76 -11.67 14.43
CA GLU A 83 9.05 -12.54 15.38
C GLU A 83 8.67 -13.91 14.78
N ASN A 84 9.15 -14.24 13.58
CA ASN A 84 8.82 -15.47 12.84
C ASN A 84 7.29 -15.70 12.69
N LEU A 85 6.53 -14.62 12.53
CA LEU A 85 5.07 -14.68 12.41
C LEU A 85 4.60 -14.81 10.95
N ILE A 86 5.52 -14.66 10.00
CA ILE A 86 5.27 -14.75 8.56
C ILE A 86 6.44 -15.46 7.87
N THR A 87 6.14 -16.12 6.76
CA THR A 87 7.14 -16.66 5.82
C THR A 87 6.91 -16.08 4.43
N TYR A 88 8.00 -15.86 3.69
CA TYR A 88 7.92 -15.39 2.30
C TYR A 88 7.57 -16.55 1.36
N SER A 89 6.59 -16.36 0.49
CA SER A 89 6.26 -17.28 -0.61
C SER A 89 6.19 -16.51 -1.92
N SER A 90 7.06 -16.81 -2.88
CA SER A 90 7.01 -16.22 -4.22
C SER A 90 5.80 -16.67 -5.03
N GLU A 91 5.20 -17.81 -4.67
CA GLU A 91 4.16 -18.46 -5.47
C GLU A 91 2.78 -17.81 -5.31
N GLN A 92 2.52 -17.13 -4.18
CA GLN A 92 1.20 -16.57 -3.88
C GLN A 92 0.74 -15.57 -4.96
N LEU A 93 1.57 -14.56 -5.25
CA LEU A 93 1.20 -13.53 -6.21
C LEU A 93 1.33 -14.04 -7.66
N GLU A 94 2.34 -14.88 -7.95
CA GLU A 94 2.50 -15.50 -9.27
C GLU A 94 1.30 -16.39 -9.65
N GLY A 95 0.79 -17.17 -8.70
CA GLY A 95 -0.41 -17.97 -8.88
C GLY A 95 -1.63 -17.09 -9.14
N LEU A 96 -1.78 -15.98 -8.41
CA LEU A 96 -2.87 -15.04 -8.62
C LEU A 96 -2.82 -14.35 -9.98
N TYR A 97 -1.63 -13.94 -10.44
CA TYR A 97 -1.43 -13.42 -11.81
C TYR A 97 -1.83 -14.45 -12.87
N SER A 98 -1.45 -15.71 -12.67
CA SER A 98 -1.79 -16.80 -13.60
C SER A 98 -3.29 -17.02 -13.67
N LEU A 99 -3.99 -17.04 -12.53
CA LEU A 99 -5.44 -17.15 -12.46
C LEU A 99 -6.16 -15.98 -13.15
N CYS A 100 -5.66 -14.75 -12.96
CA CYS A 100 -6.23 -13.58 -13.65
C CYS A 100 -6.10 -13.70 -15.16
N LYS A 101 -4.93 -14.15 -15.64
CA LYS A 101 -4.67 -14.38 -17.05
C LYS A 101 -5.57 -15.48 -17.63
N GLU A 102 -5.75 -16.59 -16.92
CA GLU A 102 -6.65 -17.68 -17.32
C GLU A 102 -8.11 -17.22 -17.38
N ALA A 103 -8.51 -16.32 -16.48
CA ALA A 103 -9.85 -15.75 -16.42
C ALA A 103 -10.10 -14.58 -17.40
N ASN A 104 -9.12 -14.22 -18.24
CA ASN A 104 -9.15 -13.03 -19.11
C ASN A 104 -9.48 -11.73 -18.35
N ILE A 105 -8.92 -11.59 -17.14
CA ILE A 105 -9.02 -10.36 -16.37
C ILE A 105 -7.85 -9.45 -16.78
N ASP A 106 -8.17 -8.30 -17.35
CA ASP A 106 -7.17 -7.27 -17.67
C ASP A 106 -6.64 -6.66 -16.37
N LEU A 107 -5.35 -6.83 -16.13
CA LEU A 107 -4.68 -6.26 -14.96
C LEU A 107 -4.09 -4.88 -15.28
N PRO A 108 -4.12 -3.93 -14.33
CA PRO A 108 -3.49 -2.65 -14.53
C PRO A 108 -1.98 -2.81 -14.74
N ASP A 109 -1.44 -2.11 -15.73
CA ASP A 109 0.00 -2.07 -16.00
C ASP A 109 0.65 -1.04 -15.07
N TYR A 110 1.17 -1.53 -13.94
CA TYR A 110 1.82 -0.68 -12.93
C TYR A 110 3.23 -0.22 -13.35
N ASP A 111 3.87 -0.89 -14.33
CA ASP A 111 5.20 -0.50 -14.79
C ASP A 111 5.19 0.85 -15.51
N LYS A 112 4.08 1.19 -16.18
CA LYS A 112 3.87 2.49 -16.83
C LYS A 112 3.82 3.68 -15.86
N LEU A 113 3.48 3.47 -14.58
CA LEU A 113 3.55 4.52 -13.55
C LEU A 113 4.98 4.74 -13.03
N THR A 114 5.83 3.71 -13.08
CA THR A 114 7.26 3.80 -12.72
C THR A 114 8.15 4.29 -13.86
N MET A 115 7.69 4.24 -15.12
CA MET A 115 8.46 4.78 -16.26
C MET A 115 8.52 6.31 -16.28
N ALA A 116 7.58 7.01 -15.64
CA ALA A 116 7.66 8.47 -15.44
C ALA A 116 8.88 8.92 -14.62
N THR A 117 9.58 7.99 -13.93
CA THR A 117 10.80 8.29 -13.17
C THR A 117 12.08 7.66 -13.75
N LYS A 118 12.00 6.90 -14.86
CA LYS A 118 13.16 6.20 -15.43
C LYS A 118 13.55 6.60 -16.87
N GLU A 119 12.80 7.47 -17.54
CA GLU A 119 13.15 7.94 -18.90
C GLU A 119 13.98 9.24 -18.92
N PHE A 120 14.60 9.65 -17.80
CA PHE A 120 15.46 10.83 -17.74
C PHE A 120 16.95 10.57 -18.01
N GLU A 121 17.33 9.39 -18.48
CA GLU A 121 18.70 9.12 -18.95
C GLU A 121 18.69 8.77 -20.44
N ASP A 122 19.21 9.71 -21.23
CA ASP A 122 19.68 9.58 -22.61
C ASP A 122 18.68 9.17 -23.70
N LYS A 123 17.85 10.14 -24.10
CA LYS A 123 17.60 10.38 -25.54
C LYS A 123 17.56 11.88 -25.83
N SER A 124 18.51 12.32 -26.65
CA SER A 124 18.45 13.63 -27.31
C SER A 124 17.41 13.54 -28.43
N GLU A 125 16.14 13.79 -28.09
CA GLU A 125 15.07 13.94 -29.08
C GLU A 125 14.41 15.31 -28.89
N GLU A 126 14.08 15.91 -30.03
CA GLU A 126 13.87 17.34 -30.29
C GLU A 126 12.98 18.05 -29.25
N GLN A 127 13.36 19.27 -28.87
CA GLN A 127 12.58 20.12 -27.98
C GLN A 127 11.16 20.32 -28.54
N VAL A 128 10.19 19.64 -27.93
CA VAL A 128 8.77 19.92 -28.11
C VAL A 128 8.49 21.30 -27.51
N GLU A 129 7.82 22.17 -28.28
CA GLU A 129 7.42 23.50 -27.81
C GLU A 129 6.58 23.39 -26.53
N PRO A 130 6.80 24.25 -25.52
CA PRO A 130 6.09 24.18 -24.25
C PRO A 130 4.59 24.41 -24.46
N GLN A 131 3.81 23.35 -24.23
CA GLN A 131 2.36 23.42 -24.11
C GLN A 131 2.00 23.45 -22.62
N TRP A 132 1.21 24.44 -22.22
CA TRP A 132 0.70 24.53 -20.85
C TRP A 132 -0.38 23.47 -20.65
N ALA A 133 -0.02 22.31 -20.09
CA ALA A 133 -0.99 21.38 -19.53
C ALA A 133 -1.35 21.87 -18.12
N PHE A 134 -2.57 22.38 -17.95
CA PHE A 134 -3.13 22.61 -16.62
C PHE A 134 -3.52 21.24 -16.04
N LEU A 135 -2.57 20.63 -15.32
CA LEU A 135 -2.84 19.52 -14.41
C LEU A 135 -2.99 20.12 -13.01
N GLU A 136 -4.20 20.04 -12.45
CA GLU A 136 -4.39 20.28 -11.01
C GLU A 136 -3.53 19.25 -10.26
N GLU A 137 -2.60 19.77 -9.47
CA GLU A 137 -1.62 18.98 -8.71
C GLU A 137 -2.32 18.08 -7.68
N CYS A 138 -2.05 16.77 -7.71
CA CYS A 138 -2.17 15.83 -6.60
C CYS A 138 -3.43 15.92 -5.71
N ASP A 139 -4.55 15.35 -6.17
CA ASP A 139 -5.73 15.17 -5.31
C ASP A 139 -5.55 14.00 -4.31
N CYS A 140 -4.93 14.30 -3.16
CA CYS A 140 -5.04 13.46 -1.97
C CYS A 140 -6.47 13.54 -1.41
N LEU A 141 -7.21 12.42 -1.38
CA LEU A 141 -8.57 12.37 -0.85
C LEU A 141 -8.58 12.08 0.66
N GLU A 142 -9.11 13.02 1.44
CA GLU A 142 -9.27 12.87 2.89
C GLU A 142 -10.44 11.91 3.21
N ILE A 143 -10.21 10.92 4.07
CA ILE A 143 -11.21 9.91 4.47
C ILE A 143 -11.27 9.72 5.98
N TYR A 144 -12.44 9.31 6.49
CA TYR A 144 -12.65 8.91 7.89
C TYR A 144 -12.98 7.43 7.98
N ILE A 145 -12.30 6.68 8.85
CA ILE A 145 -12.63 5.27 9.12
C ILE A 145 -13.86 5.21 10.02
N ILE A 146 -14.87 4.45 9.60
CA ILE A 146 -16.15 4.29 10.31
C ILE A 146 -16.11 3.05 11.21
N CYS A 147 -15.67 1.92 10.67
CA CYS A 147 -15.78 0.63 11.35
C CYS A 147 -14.75 -0.36 10.81
N VAL A 148 -14.13 -1.15 11.69
CA VAL A 148 -13.17 -2.19 11.33
C VAL A 148 -13.75 -3.56 11.67
N VAL A 149 -13.81 -4.46 10.69
CA VAL A 149 -14.32 -5.84 10.83
C VAL A 149 -13.19 -6.84 10.98
N SER A 150 -12.09 -6.64 10.25
CA SER A 150 -10.88 -7.45 10.37
C SER A 150 -9.64 -6.64 9.92
N PRO A 151 -8.42 -7.14 10.15
CA PRO A 151 -7.19 -6.51 9.65
C PRO A 151 -7.18 -6.33 8.12
N SER A 152 -8.01 -7.11 7.41
CA SER A 152 -8.18 -7.06 5.96
C SER A 152 -9.42 -6.26 5.53
N LEU A 153 -10.31 -5.85 6.44
CA LEU A 153 -11.61 -5.26 6.09
C LEU A 153 -12.05 -4.17 7.07
N PHE A 154 -12.21 -2.96 6.55
CA PHE A 154 -12.81 -1.82 7.26
C PHE A 154 -13.57 -0.90 6.30
N TYR A 155 -14.49 -0.12 6.86
CA TYR A 155 -15.39 0.81 6.17
C TYR A 155 -14.95 2.25 6.42
N VAL A 156 -15.01 3.10 5.38
CA VAL A 156 -14.60 4.51 5.43
C VAL A 156 -15.65 5.43 4.80
N HIS A 157 -15.67 6.70 5.20
CA HIS A 157 -16.44 7.77 4.57
C HIS A 157 -15.51 8.75 3.86
N LEU A 158 -15.81 9.09 2.60
CA LEU A 158 -15.09 10.13 1.86
C LEU A 158 -15.51 11.50 2.40
N LYS A 159 -14.55 12.35 2.75
CA LYS A 159 -14.85 13.74 3.10
C LYS A 159 -15.09 14.51 1.80
N LYS A 160 -16.36 14.60 1.37
CA LYS A 160 -16.73 15.49 0.26
C LYS A 160 -16.52 16.95 0.71
N PHE A 161 -15.88 17.73 -0.15
CA PHE A 161 -15.51 19.13 0.02
C PHE A 161 -16.57 19.97 0.77
N TYR A 162 -16.11 20.90 1.62
CA TYR A 162 -16.96 21.97 2.13
C TYR A 162 -17.52 22.76 0.94
N ASN A 163 -18.85 22.88 0.86
CA ASN A 163 -19.46 23.95 0.08
C ASN A 163 -19.17 25.27 0.83
N LEU A 164 -18.38 26.15 0.20
CA LEU A 164 -18.50 27.60 0.36
C LEU A 164 -19.81 28.07 -0.29
#